data_AF-A0A4R6J7Q8-F1
#
_entry.id   AF-A0A4R6J7Q8-F1
#
_cell.length_a   1.000
_cell.length_b   1.000
_cell.length_c   1.000
_cell.angle_alpha   90.00
_cell.angle_beta   90.00
_cell.angle_gamma   90.00
#
_symmetry.space_group_name_H-M   'P 1'
#
loop_
_entity.id
_entity.type
_entity.pdbx_description
1 polymer ?
#
loop_
_entity_poly.entity_id
_entity_poly.type
_entity_poly.pdbx_seq_one_letter_code
_entity_poly.pdbx_strand_id
1 'polypeptide(L)'
;MSPTRTRIIAISASALLLLSACGGTDEEGAPAGTQSPSPTATPSPAEPKGAPLSKADIATLASAFADQPLTGGQTAPRQYRWVNDQVAVFLQFDDRDPAKASTLRYVGISVKGVFCAENQPGGANGGFPHFHRLNAAEYAQGHAGPAGTPGYWLSWVAVDTFTQRDGRQVKPGVDYEFSPTPAPPKCGAKLPKADFTAPGAKTLSKQDIATLAGFFTDNPLTGGQTAPRLYRWVNEDVSVFIQLDKSDPAEATALRYVGISVRGEFCKTKQPSADFPHFHRTHAAEYAKGHGQAPGDRGYWLLWMATDTFEQRDGRQVIPGVDREFSPTPPPDC
;
A
#
# COMPACT_ATOMS: atom_id res chain seq x y z
N MET A 1 9.87 -22.85 -42.94
CA MET A 1 9.50 -24.23 -42.56
C MET A 1 8.59 -24.15 -41.34
N SER A 2 7.29 -24.24 -41.56
CA SER A 2 6.26 -24.21 -40.51
C SER A 2 5.92 -25.64 -40.10
N PRO A 3 5.77 -25.95 -38.80
CA PRO A 3 5.05 -27.14 -38.39
C PRO A 3 3.57 -26.81 -38.14
N THR A 4 2.78 -27.73 -38.66
CA THR A 4 1.33 -27.74 -38.86
C THR A 4 0.54 -27.77 -37.55
N ARG A 5 -0.56 -27.02 -37.53
CA ARG A 5 -1.60 -27.06 -36.48
C ARG A 5 -2.39 -28.37 -36.57
N THR A 6 -2.50 -29.09 -35.46
CA THR A 6 -3.46 -30.20 -35.31
C THR A 6 -4.56 -29.76 -34.34
N ARG A 7 -5.78 -29.58 -34.87
CA ARG A 7 -7.00 -29.37 -34.09
C ARG A 7 -7.52 -30.74 -33.64
N ILE A 8 -7.74 -30.92 -32.34
CA ILE A 8 -8.54 -32.04 -31.82
C ILE A 8 -9.85 -31.44 -31.31
N ILE A 9 -10.94 -31.83 -31.95
CA ILE A 9 -12.32 -31.60 -31.53
C ILE A 9 -12.73 -32.85 -30.75
N ALA A 10 -13.21 -32.69 -29.52
CA ALA A 10 -13.91 -33.73 -28.79
C ALA A 10 -15.30 -33.21 -28.41
N ILE A 11 -16.31 -33.66 -29.17
CA ILE A 11 -17.73 -33.57 -28.86
C ILE A 11 -18.10 -34.90 -28.21
N SER A 12 -18.66 -34.88 -27.00
CA SER A 12 -19.41 -36.02 -26.45
C SER A 12 -20.38 -35.51 -25.39
N ALA A 13 -21.62 -35.29 -25.83
CA ALA A 13 -22.80 -35.26 -24.96
C ALA A 13 -23.37 -36.68 -24.93
N SER A 14 -23.76 -37.17 -23.76
CA SER A 14 -24.92 -38.06 -23.60
C SER A 14 -25.30 -38.18 -22.13
N ALA A 15 -26.59 -37.91 -21.92
CA ALA A 15 -27.32 -38.02 -20.66
C ALA A 15 -27.59 -39.48 -20.29
N LEU A 16 -27.74 -39.73 -18.99
CA LEU A 16 -28.56 -40.84 -18.52
C LEU A 16 -29.40 -40.36 -17.32
N LEU A 17 -30.70 -40.21 -17.59
CA LEU A 17 -31.75 -40.24 -16.57
C LEU A 17 -31.91 -41.68 -16.09
N LEU A 18 -32.02 -41.88 -14.78
CA LEU A 18 -32.69 -43.03 -14.20
C LEU A 18 -33.80 -42.54 -13.28
N LEU A 19 -35.03 -42.66 -13.78
CA LEU A 19 -36.26 -42.69 -13.00
C LEU A 19 -36.39 -44.10 -12.39
N SER A 20 -36.72 -44.17 -11.11
CA SER A 20 -37.35 -45.36 -10.52
C SER A 20 -38.38 -44.90 -9.51
N ALA A 21 -39.62 -45.24 -9.80
CA ALA A 21 -40.81 -44.96 -9.01
C ALA A 21 -41.37 -46.26 -8.43
N CYS A 22 -42.24 -46.07 -7.44
CA CYS A 22 -43.28 -46.96 -6.91
C CYS A 22 -42.93 -47.79 -5.66
N GLY A 23 -43.68 -47.49 -4.60
CA GLY A 23 -43.83 -48.29 -3.39
C GLY A 23 -44.62 -47.51 -2.35
N GLY A 24 -45.94 -47.41 -2.53
CA GLY A 24 -46.84 -46.84 -1.54
C GLY A 24 -47.27 -47.87 -0.49
N THR A 25 -47.38 -47.42 0.75
CA THR A 25 -48.18 -48.04 1.81
C THR A 25 -48.68 -46.91 2.71
N ASP A 26 -50.00 -46.77 2.79
CA ASP A 26 -50.71 -45.99 3.81
C ASP A 26 -50.53 -46.67 5.17
N GLU A 27 -50.09 -45.94 6.20
CA GLU A 27 -50.42 -46.24 7.59
C GLU A 27 -50.17 -45.02 8.51
N GLU A 28 -51.24 -44.64 9.18
CA GLU A 28 -51.40 -44.06 10.52
C GLU A 28 -50.54 -42.88 11.02
N GLY A 29 -51.26 -41.89 11.55
CA GLY A 29 -50.75 -40.66 12.12
C GLY A 29 -49.75 -40.85 13.27
N ALA A 30 -48.62 -40.18 13.14
CA ALA A 30 -47.66 -39.90 14.21
C ALA A 30 -47.59 -38.38 14.45
N PRO A 31 -47.38 -37.94 15.71
CA PRO A 31 -47.59 -36.56 16.13
C PRO A 31 -46.57 -35.60 15.51
N ALA A 32 -46.98 -34.35 15.34
CA ALA A 32 -46.16 -33.24 14.86
C ALA A 32 -44.80 -33.21 15.58
N GLY A 33 -43.76 -33.66 14.88
CA GLY A 33 -42.38 -33.52 15.31
C GLY A 33 -42.05 -32.04 15.38
N THR A 34 -41.65 -31.60 16.56
CA THR A 34 -41.08 -30.29 16.85
C THR A 34 -39.99 -30.01 15.81
N GLN A 35 -40.21 -29.03 14.95
CA GLN A 35 -39.17 -28.55 14.04
C GLN A 35 -37.98 -28.11 14.92
N SER A 36 -36.86 -28.83 14.82
CA SER A 36 -35.60 -28.35 15.35
C SER A 36 -35.36 -26.95 14.78
N PRO A 37 -35.06 -25.94 15.60
CA PRO A 37 -34.73 -24.63 15.09
C PRO A 37 -33.52 -24.78 14.17
N SER A 38 -33.65 -24.26 12.94
CA SER A 38 -32.51 -24.05 12.04
C SER A 38 -31.37 -23.42 12.84
N PRO A 39 -30.11 -23.87 12.65
CA PRO A 39 -29.00 -23.28 13.37
C PRO A 39 -29.00 -21.78 13.10
N THR A 40 -29.21 -21.00 14.16
CA THR A 40 -29.13 -19.54 14.12
C THR A 40 -27.77 -19.20 13.53
N ALA A 41 -27.75 -18.62 12.33
CA ALA A 41 -26.51 -18.17 11.70
C ALA A 41 -25.75 -17.32 12.72
N THR A 42 -24.60 -17.80 13.17
CA THR A 42 -23.76 -17.04 14.09
C THR A 42 -23.44 -15.72 13.39
N PRO A 43 -23.69 -14.56 14.02
CA PRO A 43 -23.38 -13.29 13.41
C PRO A 43 -21.91 -13.28 13.01
N SER A 44 -21.62 -12.94 11.76
CA SER A 44 -20.24 -12.78 11.31
C SER A 44 -19.54 -11.80 12.23
N PRO A 45 -18.29 -12.08 12.66
CA PRO A 45 -17.56 -11.18 13.54
C PRO A 45 -17.52 -9.76 12.97
N ALA A 46 -17.66 -8.76 13.82
CA ALA A 46 -17.53 -7.36 13.40
C ALA A 46 -16.10 -7.11 12.87
N GLU A 47 -15.99 -6.31 11.82
CA GLU A 47 -14.69 -5.86 11.30
C GLU A 47 -14.00 -4.94 12.32
N PRO A 48 -12.70 -5.12 12.59
CA PRO A 48 -11.97 -4.27 13.52
C PRO A 48 -11.90 -2.85 12.96
N LYS A 49 -12.15 -1.89 13.85
CA LYS A 49 -12.15 -0.45 13.59
C LYS A 49 -10.91 0.20 14.17
N GLY A 50 -10.30 1.06 13.36
CA GLY A 50 -9.17 1.86 13.78
C GLY A 50 -9.57 3.06 14.62
N ALA A 51 -8.58 3.64 15.28
CA ALA A 51 -8.68 4.95 15.91
C ALA A 51 -7.77 5.94 15.15
N PRO A 52 -8.15 7.22 15.07
CA PRO A 52 -7.25 8.24 14.57
C PRO A 52 -6.03 8.40 15.49
N LEU A 53 -4.93 8.90 14.93
CA LEU A 53 -3.74 9.22 15.71
C LEU A 53 -4.06 10.26 16.79
N SER A 54 -3.63 10.01 18.02
CA SER A 54 -3.67 11.01 19.08
C SER A 54 -2.62 12.11 18.85
N LYS A 55 -2.74 13.23 19.55
CA LYS A 55 -1.70 14.28 19.55
C LYS A 55 -0.32 13.75 19.97
N ALA A 56 -0.29 12.83 20.94
CA ALA A 56 0.95 12.19 21.38
C ALA A 56 1.54 11.29 20.28
N ASP A 57 0.69 10.59 19.53
CA ASP A 57 1.13 9.76 18.40
C ASP A 57 1.71 10.62 17.27
N ILE A 58 1.04 11.72 16.92
CA ILE A 58 1.53 12.68 15.92
C ILE A 58 2.91 13.22 16.32
N ALA A 59 3.07 13.65 17.57
CA ALA A 59 4.35 14.16 18.07
C ALA A 59 5.46 13.09 18.04
N THR A 60 5.13 11.86 18.47
CA THR A 60 6.06 10.73 18.46
C THR A 60 6.49 10.39 17.04
N LEU A 61 5.53 10.28 16.13
CA LEU A 61 5.78 9.95 14.73
C LEU A 61 6.57 11.06 14.02
N ALA A 62 6.21 12.32 14.23
CA ALA A 62 6.97 13.44 13.66
C ALA A 62 8.42 13.45 14.16
N SER A 63 8.65 13.14 15.43
CA SER A 63 10.01 13.07 16.01
C SER A 63 10.85 11.94 15.42
N ALA A 64 10.23 10.82 15.05
CA ALA A 64 10.90 9.73 14.35
C ALA A 64 11.29 10.09 12.89
N PHE A 65 10.69 11.14 12.33
CA PHE A 65 10.87 11.64 10.97
C PHE A 65 11.54 13.03 10.94
N ALA A 66 12.63 13.19 11.67
CA ALA A 66 13.32 14.48 11.84
C ALA A 66 14.42 14.78 10.80
N ASP A 67 14.62 13.93 9.79
CA ASP A 67 15.71 14.14 8.82
C ASP A 67 15.43 15.33 7.90
N GLN A 68 16.50 16.01 7.46
CA GLN A 68 16.44 17.18 6.58
C GLN A 68 17.16 16.89 5.26
N PRO A 69 16.47 16.32 4.25
CA PRO A 69 17.10 15.90 3.00
C PRO A 69 17.37 17.07 2.03
N LEU A 70 16.86 18.27 2.30
CA LEU A 70 17.00 19.46 1.47
C LEU A 70 18.07 20.41 2.03
N THR A 71 18.72 21.17 1.15
CA THR A 71 19.72 22.18 1.51
C THR A 71 19.32 23.57 1.02
N GLY A 72 20.14 24.59 1.32
CA GLY A 72 19.96 25.94 0.78
C GLY A 72 19.00 26.85 1.57
N GLY A 73 18.46 26.39 2.71
CA GLY A 73 17.50 27.14 3.52
C GLY A 73 16.05 26.67 3.37
N GLN A 74 15.84 25.58 2.62
CA GLN A 74 14.52 25.00 2.41
C GLN A 74 14.00 24.32 3.69
N THR A 75 12.78 24.66 4.09
CA THR A 75 12.01 23.94 5.11
C THR A 75 10.82 23.27 4.46
N ALA A 76 10.82 21.93 4.43
CA ALA A 76 9.71 21.19 3.84
C ALA A 76 8.45 21.22 4.73
N PRO A 77 7.25 21.21 4.15
CA PRO A 77 5.99 21.07 4.88
C PRO A 77 5.71 19.63 5.34
N ARG A 78 6.73 18.77 5.32
CA ARG A 78 6.68 17.33 5.56
C ARG A 78 7.89 16.89 6.38
N GLN A 79 7.72 15.81 7.11
CA GLN A 79 8.73 15.19 7.98
C GLN A 79 9.36 14.01 7.23
N TYR A 80 10.68 13.79 7.37
CA TYR A 80 11.40 12.75 6.61
C TYR A 80 12.18 11.79 7.50
N ARG A 81 12.32 10.58 6.99
CA ARG A 81 13.24 9.59 7.52
C ARG A 81 13.99 8.93 6.39
N TRP A 82 15.31 9.05 6.38
CA TRP A 82 16.17 8.23 5.53
C TRP A 82 16.03 6.76 5.92
N VAL A 83 15.80 5.91 4.93
CA VAL A 83 15.69 4.45 5.14
C VAL A 83 16.83 3.69 4.48
N ASN A 84 17.45 4.29 3.47
CA ASN A 84 18.74 3.93 2.91
C ASN A 84 19.39 5.19 2.29
N ASP A 85 20.47 5.02 1.54
CA ASP A 85 21.20 6.11 0.90
C ASP A 85 20.48 6.70 -0.33
N GLN A 86 19.43 6.06 -0.84
CA GLN A 86 18.69 6.46 -2.05
C GLN A 86 17.27 6.96 -1.78
N VAL A 87 16.66 6.52 -0.67
CA VAL A 87 15.23 6.69 -0.38
C VAL A 87 15.04 7.24 1.02
N ALA A 88 14.22 8.28 1.11
CA ALA A 88 13.61 8.73 2.36
C ALA A 88 12.11 8.47 2.32
N VAL A 89 11.54 7.98 3.41
CA VAL A 89 10.08 7.99 3.63
C VAL A 89 9.70 9.36 4.20
N PHE A 90 8.54 9.87 3.82
CA PHE A 90 8.03 11.13 4.37
C PHE A 90 6.59 11.01 4.86
N LEU A 91 6.25 11.91 5.77
CA LEU A 91 4.91 12.10 6.32
C LEU A 91 4.49 13.55 6.15
N GLN A 92 3.25 13.76 5.72
CA GLN A 92 2.65 15.09 5.68
C GLN A 92 1.33 15.10 6.44
N PHE A 93 1.29 15.94 7.47
CA PHE A 93 0.09 16.19 8.26
C PHE A 93 -0.77 17.30 7.63
N ASP A 94 -1.94 17.54 8.22
CA ASP A 94 -2.83 18.63 7.88
C ASP A 94 -2.29 20.03 8.21
N ASP A 95 -1.44 20.13 9.23
CA ASP A 95 -0.64 21.31 9.53
C ASP A 95 0.85 21.01 9.34
N ARG A 96 1.63 22.03 8.96
CA ARG A 96 3.08 21.93 8.81
C ARG A 96 3.79 21.78 10.16
N ASP A 97 3.20 22.34 11.21
CA ASP A 97 3.65 22.23 12.59
C ASP A 97 2.97 21.00 13.23
N PRO A 98 3.72 19.92 13.53
CA PRO A 98 3.15 18.70 14.11
C PRO A 98 2.44 18.93 15.45
N ALA A 99 2.79 19.99 16.20
CA ALA A 99 2.09 20.31 17.45
C ALA A 99 0.63 20.78 17.18
N LYS A 100 0.39 21.40 16.02
CA LYS A 100 -0.92 21.89 15.57
C LYS A 100 -1.68 20.86 14.76
N ALA A 101 -0.98 19.94 14.09
CA ALA A 101 -1.56 18.88 13.29
C ALA A 101 -2.58 18.00 14.05
N SER A 102 -3.65 17.63 13.39
CA SER A 102 -4.70 16.75 13.93
C SER A 102 -4.81 15.43 13.18
N THR A 103 -4.33 15.36 11.94
CA THR A 103 -4.46 14.19 11.07
C THR A 103 -3.21 14.00 10.21
N LEU A 104 -2.85 12.74 9.94
CA LEU A 104 -1.91 12.41 8.88
C LEU A 104 -2.66 12.43 7.55
N ARG A 105 -2.17 13.16 6.55
CA ARG A 105 -2.78 13.21 5.21
C ARG A 105 -2.07 12.33 4.21
N TYR A 106 -0.74 12.30 4.26
CA TYR A 106 0.08 11.51 3.35
C TYR A 106 1.20 10.75 4.06
N VAL A 107 1.44 9.55 3.56
CA VAL A 107 2.73 8.87 3.64
C VAL A 107 3.30 8.78 2.24
N GLY A 108 4.61 8.81 2.08
CA GLY A 108 5.22 8.78 0.75
C GLY A 108 6.69 8.42 0.77
N ILE A 109 7.26 8.31 -0.41
CA ILE A 109 8.70 8.08 -0.59
C ILE A 109 9.30 9.15 -1.50
N SER A 110 10.53 9.50 -1.19
CA SER A 110 11.38 10.46 -1.90
C SER A 110 12.62 9.71 -2.38
N VAL A 111 12.74 9.53 -3.69
CA VAL A 111 13.82 8.77 -4.32
C VAL A 111 14.79 9.76 -4.95
N LYS A 112 16.10 9.59 -4.69
CA LYS A 112 17.15 10.37 -5.37
C LYS A 112 16.99 10.28 -6.88
N GLY A 113 17.14 11.42 -7.53
CA GLY A 113 17.00 11.50 -8.98
C GLY A 113 17.59 12.78 -9.53
N VAL A 114 17.44 12.90 -10.84
CA VAL A 114 17.68 14.15 -11.56
C VAL A 114 16.40 14.56 -12.28
N PHE A 115 16.20 15.86 -12.45
CA PHE A 115 14.99 16.37 -13.08
C PHE A 115 15.00 16.07 -14.58
N CYS A 116 14.38 14.95 -14.94
CA CYS A 116 14.21 14.50 -16.31
C CYS A 116 13.18 13.36 -16.38
N ALA A 117 12.36 13.31 -17.45
CA ALA A 117 11.41 12.22 -17.63
C ALA A 117 12.10 10.84 -17.74
N GLU A 118 13.29 10.81 -18.36
CA GLU A 118 14.13 9.61 -18.51
C GLU A 118 14.67 9.08 -17.17
N ASN A 119 14.62 9.89 -16.09
CA ASN A 119 15.05 9.52 -14.74
C ASN A 119 13.89 9.52 -13.72
N GLN A 120 12.66 9.77 -14.16
CA GLN A 120 11.48 9.67 -13.31
C GLN A 120 11.18 8.18 -13.07
N PRO A 121 11.16 7.69 -11.81
CA PRO A 121 10.93 6.28 -11.55
C PRO A 121 9.57 5.82 -12.10
N GLY A 122 9.59 4.78 -12.94
CA GLY A 122 8.39 4.28 -13.64
C GLY A 122 7.80 5.23 -14.71
N GLY A 123 8.52 6.30 -15.06
CA GLY A 123 8.05 7.33 -15.99
C GLY A 123 6.83 8.10 -15.49
N ALA A 124 6.09 8.71 -16.42
CA ALA A 124 4.93 9.57 -16.09
C ALA A 124 3.81 8.86 -15.30
N ASN A 125 3.73 7.52 -15.41
CA ASN A 125 2.72 6.70 -14.74
C ASN A 125 3.29 5.94 -13.52
N GLY A 126 4.55 6.19 -13.15
CA GLY A 126 5.24 5.46 -12.09
C GLY A 126 4.79 5.79 -10.66
N GLY A 127 3.94 6.81 -10.50
CA GLY A 127 3.48 7.29 -9.19
C GLY A 127 4.33 8.41 -8.61
N PHE A 128 5.24 9.00 -9.38
CA PHE A 128 6.14 10.07 -8.93
C PHE A 128 5.83 11.42 -9.62
N PRO A 129 4.68 12.06 -9.36
CA PRO A 129 4.27 13.26 -10.11
C PRO A 129 5.09 14.51 -9.79
N HIS A 130 5.81 14.51 -8.67
CA HIS A 130 6.47 15.70 -8.12
C HIS A 130 7.98 15.51 -8.01
N PHE A 131 8.74 16.52 -8.42
CA PHE A 131 10.17 16.63 -8.28
C PHE A 131 10.52 17.85 -7.45
N HIS A 132 11.44 17.64 -6.51
CA HIS A 132 11.98 18.69 -5.67
C HIS A 132 13.50 18.71 -5.74
N ARG A 133 14.10 19.81 -6.21
CA ARG A 133 15.55 19.94 -6.27
C ARG A 133 16.17 19.94 -4.88
N LEU A 134 17.40 19.43 -4.80
CA LEU A 134 18.14 19.29 -3.55
C LEU A 134 18.39 20.64 -2.87
N ASN A 135 18.72 21.67 -3.64
CA ASN A 135 19.15 22.97 -3.17
C ASN A 135 18.31 24.09 -3.80
N ALA A 136 17.75 24.96 -2.96
CA ALA A 136 17.16 26.25 -3.33
C ALA A 136 17.19 27.18 -2.10
N ALA A 137 17.06 28.49 -2.29
CA ALA A 137 17.02 29.44 -1.18
C ALA A 137 15.75 29.29 -0.32
N GLU A 138 14.64 28.97 -0.97
CA GLU A 138 13.33 28.78 -0.33
C GLU A 138 12.65 27.51 -0.85
N TYR A 139 11.80 26.90 -0.02
CA TYR A 139 11.11 25.67 -0.38
C TYR A 139 10.25 25.80 -1.65
N ALA A 140 9.52 26.90 -1.82
CA ALA A 140 8.68 27.11 -3.01
C ALA A 140 9.49 27.19 -4.31
N GLN A 141 10.76 27.60 -4.21
CA GLN A 141 11.69 27.62 -5.34
C GLN A 141 12.27 26.23 -5.60
N GLY A 142 12.10 25.27 -4.70
CA GLY A 142 12.60 23.89 -4.83
C GLY A 142 11.84 23.04 -5.84
N HIS A 143 10.71 23.49 -6.37
CA HIS A 143 9.93 22.73 -7.34
C HIS A 143 10.58 22.73 -8.72
N ALA A 144 10.76 21.54 -9.31
CA ALA A 144 11.38 21.35 -10.64
C ALA A 144 12.81 21.93 -10.74
N GLY A 145 13.27 22.21 -11.97
CA GLY A 145 14.54 22.84 -12.25
C GLY A 145 14.93 22.74 -13.73
N PRO A 146 16.14 23.17 -14.10
CA PRO A 146 16.73 22.78 -15.38
C PRO A 146 16.86 21.26 -15.52
N ALA A 147 16.88 20.76 -16.75
CA ALA A 147 17.14 19.35 -17.04
C ALA A 147 18.43 18.87 -16.35
N GLY A 148 18.40 17.71 -15.70
CA GLY A 148 19.55 17.15 -15.00
C GLY A 148 19.82 17.73 -13.60
N THR A 149 18.97 18.62 -13.10
CA THR A 149 19.09 19.15 -11.72
C THR A 149 18.97 18.02 -10.70
N PRO A 150 19.92 17.87 -9.74
CA PRO A 150 19.82 16.85 -8.71
C PRO A 150 18.73 17.17 -7.69
N GLY A 151 18.05 16.13 -7.20
CA GLY A 151 16.96 16.27 -6.26
C GLY A 151 16.24 14.95 -6.06
N TYR A 152 14.94 15.04 -5.83
CA TYR A 152 14.14 13.90 -5.44
C TYR A 152 12.85 13.83 -6.23
N TRP A 153 12.51 12.62 -6.69
CA TRP A 153 11.20 12.27 -7.18
C TRP A 153 10.33 11.77 -6.02
N LEU A 154 9.12 12.31 -5.88
CA LEU A 154 8.23 12.02 -4.76
C LEU A 154 6.95 11.32 -5.20
N SER A 155 6.66 10.21 -4.53
CA SER A 155 5.38 9.49 -4.60
C SER A 155 4.57 9.76 -3.34
N TRP A 156 3.29 10.08 -3.52
CA TRP A 156 2.37 10.50 -2.46
C TRP A 156 1.26 9.48 -2.32
N VAL A 157 1.07 8.92 -1.13
CA VAL A 157 -0.06 8.06 -0.80
C VAL A 157 -0.90 8.74 0.25
N ALA A 158 -2.11 9.15 -0.16
CA ALA A 158 -3.09 9.68 0.75
C ALA A 158 -3.57 8.58 1.70
N VAL A 159 -3.68 8.90 2.98
CA VAL A 159 -4.14 7.97 4.02
C VAL A 159 -5.54 8.33 4.53
N ASP A 160 -6.09 9.45 4.07
CA ASP A 160 -7.36 10.01 4.52
C ASP A 160 -8.11 10.67 3.35
N THR A 161 -9.37 11.03 3.58
CA THR A 161 -10.18 11.83 2.66
C THR A 161 -10.15 13.29 3.08
N PHE A 162 -9.72 14.19 2.19
CA PHE A 162 -9.66 15.61 2.47
C PHE A 162 -9.70 16.46 1.20
N THR A 163 -9.97 17.75 1.39
CA THR A 163 -9.93 18.76 0.33
C THR A 163 -8.56 19.42 0.26
N GLN A 164 -7.92 19.38 -0.90
CA GLN A 164 -6.69 20.10 -1.18
C GLN A 164 -6.95 21.62 -1.33
N ARG A 165 -5.88 22.42 -1.33
CA ARG A 165 -5.98 23.89 -1.47
C ARG A 165 -6.61 24.33 -2.80
N ASP A 166 -6.51 23.51 -3.83
CA ASP A 166 -7.11 23.70 -5.15
C ASP A 166 -8.59 23.25 -5.22
N GLY A 167 -9.16 22.79 -4.10
CA GLY A 167 -10.54 22.29 -4.01
C GLY A 167 -10.71 20.83 -4.41
N ARG A 168 -9.65 20.15 -4.86
CA ARG A 168 -9.71 18.73 -5.25
C ARG A 168 -9.97 17.84 -4.05
N GLN A 169 -10.88 16.88 -4.21
CA GLN A 169 -11.10 15.84 -3.22
C GLN A 169 -10.09 14.73 -3.40
N VAL A 170 -9.32 14.46 -2.35
CA VAL A 170 -8.35 13.36 -2.28
C VAL A 170 -8.97 12.23 -1.49
N LYS A 171 -8.74 11.00 -1.93
CA LYS A 171 -9.15 9.76 -1.24
C LYS A 171 -7.92 8.89 -1.00
N PRO A 172 -7.98 7.92 -0.06
CA PRO A 172 -6.86 7.02 0.18
C PRO A 172 -6.36 6.31 -1.09
N GLY A 173 -5.05 6.31 -1.31
CA GLY A 173 -4.41 5.81 -2.54
C GLY A 173 -3.28 6.71 -3.05
N VAL A 174 -2.67 6.35 -4.18
CA VAL A 174 -1.62 7.17 -4.82
C VAL A 174 -2.24 8.46 -5.36
N ASP A 175 -1.70 9.62 -4.99
CA ASP A 175 -2.08 10.92 -5.54
C ASP A 175 -1.16 11.31 -6.71
N TYR A 176 -1.55 10.89 -7.92
CA TYR A 176 -0.84 11.24 -9.17
C TYR A 176 -0.94 12.72 -9.55
N GLU A 177 -1.78 13.49 -8.88
CA GLU A 177 -2.03 14.90 -9.18
C GLU A 177 -1.47 15.81 -8.09
N PHE A 178 -0.66 15.29 -7.16
CA PHE A 178 -0.04 16.10 -6.13
C PHE A 178 0.99 17.05 -6.74
N SER A 179 0.61 18.32 -6.89
CA SER A 179 1.48 19.44 -7.33
C SER A 179 2.47 19.02 -8.44
N PRO A 180 1.96 18.57 -9.61
CA PRO A 180 2.79 17.90 -10.60
C PRO A 180 3.89 18.83 -11.12
N THR A 181 5.07 18.27 -11.34
CA THR A 181 6.19 18.95 -11.98
C THR A 181 6.58 18.20 -13.25
N PRO A 182 5.98 18.52 -14.40
CA PRO A 182 6.30 17.86 -15.66
C PRO A 182 7.78 18.00 -15.98
N ALA A 183 8.49 16.89 -16.07
CA ALA A 183 9.90 16.91 -16.44
C ALA A 183 10.09 17.08 -17.96
N PRO A 184 11.22 17.64 -18.39
CA PRO A 184 11.58 17.69 -19.81
C PRO A 184 11.57 16.27 -20.40
N PRO A 185 10.92 16.06 -21.57
CA PRO A 185 10.79 14.73 -22.17
C PRO A 185 12.10 14.21 -22.76
N LYS A 186 13.05 15.12 -23.05
CA LYS A 186 14.39 14.79 -23.54
C LYS A 186 15.39 15.72 -22.87
N CYS A 187 16.33 15.17 -22.12
CA CYS A 187 17.32 15.96 -21.39
C CYS A 187 18.72 15.91 -22.00
N GLY A 188 18.85 15.23 -23.13
CA GLY A 188 20.10 15.12 -23.88
C GLY A 188 21.01 13.99 -23.38
N ALA A 189 22.07 13.71 -24.15
CA ALA A 189 22.88 12.50 -24.00
C ALA A 189 23.77 12.44 -22.74
N LYS A 190 23.82 13.50 -21.92
CA LYS A 190 24.71 13.63 -20.76
C LYS A 190 23.95 14.01 -19.49
N LEU A 191 22.95 13.22 -19.14
CA LEU A 191 22.31 13.32 -17.83
C LEU A 191 23.31 12.92 -16.74
N PRO A 192 23.47 13.73 -15.67
CA PRO A 192 24.23 13.31 -14.52
C PRO A 192 23.55 12.11 -13.84
N LYS A 193 24.34 11.29 -13.15
CA LYS A 193 23.80 10.23 -12.29
C LYS A 193 23.16 10.84 -11.05
N ALA A 194 22.23 10.12 -10.46
CA ALA A 194 21.60 10.49 -9.19
C ALA A 194 22.45 10.10 -7.96
N ASP A 195 23.77 10.26 -8.04
CA ASP A 195 24.74 9.80 -7.02
C ASP A 195 25.22 10.91 -6.08
N PHE A 196 24.44 12.00 -5.97
CA PHE A 196 24.77 13.10 -5.07
C PHE A 196 24.73 12.66 -3.59
N THR A 197 25.62 13.25 -2.79
CA THR A 197 25.62 13.11 -1.33
C THR A 197 24.42 13.86 -0.76
N ALA A 198 23.41 13.12 -0.32
CA ALA A 198 22.25 13.70 0.33
C ALA A 198 22.54 13.99 1.81
N PRO A 199 22.08 15.12 2.36
CA PRO A 199 22.31 15.48 3.75
C PRO A 199 21.65 14.46 4.68
N GLY A 200 22.43 13.92 5.61
CA GLY A 200 21.95 12.97 6.61
C GLY A 200 21.53 11.59 6.05
N ALA A 201 21.74 11.32 4.77
CA ALA A 201 21.38 10.04 4.17
C ALA A 201 22.13 8.89 4.83
N LYS A 202 21.38 7.87 5.24
CA LYS A 202 21.88 6.72 5.98
C LYS A 202 20.91 5.55 5.88
N THR A 203 21.44 4.34 6.05
CA THR A 203 20.62 3.17 6.35
C THR A 203 20.08 3.25 7.77
N LEU A 204 18.91 2.68 8.01
CA LEU A 204 18.39 2.54 9.38
C LEU A 204 19.34 1.68 10.21
N SER A 205 19.66 2.12 11.42
CA SER A 205 20.27 1.25 12.42
C SER A 205 19.24 0.29 13.02
N LYS A 206 19.69 -0.74 13.73
CA LYS A 206 18.77 -1.63 14.49
C LYS A 206 17.90 -0.87 15.48
N GLN A 207 18.46 0.15 16.14
CA GLN A 207 17.71 1.01 17.05
C GLN A 207 16.65 1.80 16.29
N ASP A 208 16.99 2.35 15.12
CA ASP A 208 16.04 3.08 14.28
C ASP A 208 14.89 2.18 13.83
N ILE A 209 15.17 0.94 13.43
CA ILE A 209 14.16 -0.06 13.07
C ILE A 209 13.28 -0.40 14.27
N ALA A 210 13.87 -0.67 15.43
CA ALA A 210 13.12 -0.99 16.64
C ALA A 210 12.21 0.18 17.09
N THR A 211 12.71 1.41 17.05
CA THR A 211 11.91 2.61 17.35
C THR A 211 10.78 2.78 16.35
N LEU A 212 11.03 2.62 15.05
CA LEU A 212 10.00 2.72 14.03
C LEU A 212 8.95 1.61 14.22
N ALA A 213 9.37 0.35 14.35
CA ALA A 213 8.50 -0.80 14.56
C ALA A 213 7.64 -0.67 15.82
N GLY A 214 8.19 -0.11 16.90
CA GLY A 214 7.47 0.13 18.15
C GLY A 214 6.29 1.11 18.04
N PHE A 215 6.18 1.87 16.95
CA PHE A 215 5.02 2.71 16.66
C PHE A 215 3.87 1.95 15.95
N PHE A 216 4.19 0.83 15.28
CA PHE A 216 3.25 0.05 14.47
C PHE A 216 2.80 -1.20 15.24
N THR A 217 2.00 -1.00 16.28
CA THR A 217 1.60 -2.05 17.23
C THR A 217 0.19 -2.58 17.03
N ASP A 218 -0.56 -2.06 16.06
CA ASP A 218 -1.93 -2.47 15.84
C ASP A 218 -2.00 -3.81 15.10
N ASN A 219 -3.05 -4.59 15.38
CA ASN A 219 -3.35 -5.80 14.66
C ASN A 219 -4.74 -5.70 13.99
N PRO A 220 -4.79 -5.46 12.67
CA PRO A 220 -6.05 -5.44 11.94
C PRO A 220 -6.60 -6.84 11.66
N LEU A 221 -5.88 -7.92 11.96
CA LEU A 221 -6.30 -9.30 11.68
C LEU A 221 -6.78 -10.00 12.96
N THR A 222 -8.03 -10.43 12.96
CA THR A 222 -8.74 -10.93 14.16
C THR A 222 -8.93 -12.44 14.19
N GLY A 223 -8.68 -13.13 13.07
CA GLY A 223 -8.89 -14.59 12.96
C GLY A 223 -7.80 -15.49 13.56
N GLY A 224 -6.78 -14.93 14.22
CA GLY A 224 -5.60 -15.68 14.69
C GLY A 224 -4.38 -15.59 13.76
N GLN A 225 -4.45 -14.72 12.75
CA GLN A 225 -3.40 -14.51 11.77
C GLN A 225 -2.26 -13.66 12.34
N THR A 226 -1.03 -13.95 11.92
CA THR A 226 0.13 -13.07 12.13
C THR A 226 0.61 -12.57 10.78
N ALA A 227 0.51 -11.26 10.55
CA ALA A 227 1.00 -10.66 9.32
C ALA A 227 2.52 -10.51 9.35
N PRO A 228 3.21 -10.59 8.20
CA PRO A 228 4.64 -10.27 8.10
C PRO A 228 4.93 -8.76 8.16
N ARG A 229 3.92 -7.94 8.45
CA ARG A 229 3.94 -6.48 8.40
C ARG A 229 3.31 -5.93 9.68
N LEU A 230 3.74 -4.74 10.06
CA LEU A 230 3.35 -4.04 11.29
C LEU A 230 2.42 -2.89 10.93
N TYR A 231 1.34 -2.68 11.69
CA TYR A 231 0.29 -1.71 11.35
C TYR A 231 0.10 -0.62 12.39
N ARG A 232 -0.38 0.53 11.92
CA ARG A 232 -0.90 1.61 12.75
C ARG A 232 -2.15 2.20 12.10
N TRP A 233 -3.27 2.17 12.81
CA TRP A 233 -4.48 2.88 12.42
C TRP A 233 -4.23 4.38 12.41
N VAL A 234 -4.71 5.04 11.36
CA VAL A 234 -4.63 6.49 11.21
C VAL A 234 -6.01 7.14 11.10
N ASN A 235 -7.04 6.33 10.83
CA ASN A 235 -8.45 6.64 11.01
C ASN A 235 -9.25 5.31 11.16
N GLU A 236 -10.59 5.38 11.07
CA GLU A 236 -11.47 4.22 11.26
C GLU A 236 -11.27 3.10 10.22
N ASP A 237 -10.92 3.45 8.98
CA ASP A 237 -10.94 2.55 7.81
C ASP A 237 -9.55 2.33 7.20
N VAL A 238 -8.56 3.14 7.56
CA VAL A 238 -7.22 3.14 6.98
C VAL A 238 -6.17 2.94 8.06
N SER A 239 -5.28 1.98 7.81
CA SER A 239 -4.03 1.83 8.56
C SER A 239 -2.84 2.05 7.63
N VAL A 240 -1.76 2.61 8.17
CA VAL A 240 -0.45 2.59 7.53
C VAL A 240 0.27 1.34 8.02
N PHE A 241 1.03 0.69 7.14
CA PHE A 241 1.88 -0.42 7.53
C PHE A 241 3.31 -0.24 7.06
N ILE A 242 4.20 -0.93 7.77
CA ILE A 242 5.59 -1.15 7.35
C ILE A 242 5.86 -2.64 7.20
N GLN A 243 6.68 -3.01 6.23
CA GLN A 243 7.18 -4.37 6.07
C GLN A 243 8.71 -4.33 6.00
N LEU A 244 9.31 -5.04 6.94
CA LEU A 244 10.76 -5.18 7.06
C LEU A 244 11.25 -6.35 6.19
N ASP A 245 12.57 -6.46 6.03
CA ASP A 245 13.21 -7.61 5.37
C ASP A 245 13.09 -8.92 6.18
N LYS A 246 12.93 -8.80 7.50
CA LYS A 246 12.60 -9.88 8.43
C LYS A 246 11.39 -9.50 9.25
N SER A 247 10.47 -10.45 9.47
CA SER A 247 9.25 -10.18 10.24
C SER A 247 9.54 -9.81 11.71
N ASP A 248 10.63 -10.33 12.29
CA ASP A 248 11.11 -9.91 13.61
C ASP A 248 11.93 -8.61 13.48
N PRO A 249 11.50 -7.48 14.08
CA PRO A 249 12.25 -6.23 14.06
C PRO A 249 13.66 -6.33 14.65
N ALA A 250 13.92 -7.27 15.56
CA ALA A 250 15.25 -7.47 16.15
C ALA A 250 16.27 -8.08 15.16
N GLU A 251 15.76 -8.82 14.17
CA GLU A 251 16.55 -9.45 13.11
C GLU A 251 16.60 -8.63 11.82
N ALA A 252 15.68 -7.68 11.67
CA ALA A 252 15.56 -6.84 10.50
C ALA A 252 16.77 -5.90 10.31
N THR A 253 17.10 -5.66 9.04
CA THR A 253 18.18 -4.77 8.62
C THR A 253 17.72 -3.69 7.65
N ALA A 254 16.52 -3.82 7.07
CA ALA A 254 15.99 -2.88 6.11
C ALA A 254 14.47 -2.74 6.22
N LEU A 255 13.99 -1.55 5.89
CA LEU A 255 12.58 -1.32 5.56
C LEU A 255 12.40 -1.61 4.06
N ARG A 256 11.56 -2.59 3.71
CA ARG A 256 11.27 -2.96 2.32
C ARG A 256 10.06 -2.24 1.75
N TYR A 257 9.02 -2.06 2.58
CA TYR A 257 7.80 -1.38 2.17
C TYR A 257 7.26 -0.47 3.25
N VAL A 258 6.69 0.64 2.81
CA VAL A 258 5.64 1.38 3.52
C VAL A 258 4.37 1.32 2.67
N GLY A 259 3.21 1.25 3.29
CA GLY A 259 1.96 1.13 2.54
C GLY A 259 0.73 1.45 3.37
N ILE A 260 -0.44 1.29 2.75
CA ILE A 260 -1.73 1.49 3.42
C ILE A 260 -2.64 0.28 3.23
N SER A 261 -3.46 0.00 4.24
CA SER A 261 -4.60 -0.92 4.12
C SER A 261 -5.89 -0.11 4.20
N VAL A 262 -6.78 -0.27 3.24
CA VAL A 262 -8.09 0.38 3.21
C VAL A 262 -9.16 -0.69 3.37
N ARG A 263 -10.04 -0.53 4.35
CA ARG A 263 -11.17 -1.45 4.57
C ARG A 263 -12.01 -1.55 3.30
N GLY A 264 -12.40 -2.77 2.94
CA GLY A 264 -13.28 -3.01 1.80
C GLY A 264 -13.78 -4.44 1.74
N GLU A 265 -14.27 -4.79 0.56
CA GLU A 265 -14.78 -6.11 0.21
C GLU A 265 -14.03 -6.66 -0.99
N PHE A 266 -13.92 -7.99 -1.08
CA PHE A 266 -13.27 -8.67 -2.19
C PHE A 266 -14.17 -8.68 -3.42
N CYS A 267 -14.25 -7.53 -4.07
CA CYS A 267 -15.03 -7.27 -5.28
C CYS A 267 -14.30 -6.26 -6.16
N LYS A 268 -14.38 -6.44 -7.48
CA LYS A 268 -13.71 -5.55 -8.44
C LYS A 268 -14.21 -4.11 -8.34
N THR A 269 -15.51 -3.92 -8.13
CA THR A 269 -16.13 -2.60 -7.93
C THR A 269 -15.78 -1.96 -6.58
N LYS A 270 -15.17 -2.71 -5.66
CA LYS A 270 -14.77 -2.28 -4.32
C LYS A 270 -13.26 -2.14 -4.15
N GLN A 271 -12.48 -2.54 -5.15
CA GLN A 271 -11.05 -2.27 -5.21
C GLN A 271 -10.83 -0.76 -5.43
N PRO A 272 -10.09 -0.06 -4.55
CA PRO A 272 -9.96 1.41 -4.67
C PRO A 272 -9.32 1.85 -5.98
N SER A 273 -8.26 1.16 -6.42
CA SER A 273 -7.61 1.33 -7.72
C SER A 273 -6.71 0.13 -8.05
N ALA A 274 -6.13 0.10 -9.25
CA ALA A 274 -5.13 -0.90 -9.62
C ALA A 274 -3.83 -0.84 -8.79
N ASP A 275 -3.61 0.24 -8.02
CA ASP A 275 -2.48 0.35 -7.10
C ASP A 275 -2.66 -0.50 -5.83
N PHE A 276 -3.83 -1.11 -5.66
CA PHE A 276 -4.15 -2.03 -4.58
C PHE A 276 -4.18 -3.48 -5.07
N PRO A 277 -3.04 -4.11 -5.41
CA PRO A 277 -3.04 -5.38 -6.11
C PRO A 277 -3.53 -6.57 -5.27
N HIS A 278 -3.64 -6.40 -3.95
CA HIS A 278 -3.92 -7.50 -3.06
C HIS A 278 -4.91 -7.16 -1.96
N PHE A 279 -5.75 -8.14 -1.67
CA PHE A 279 -6.80 -8.14 -0.69
C PHE A 279 -6.52 -9.19 0.37
N HIS A 280 -6.68 -8.80 1.63
CA HIS A 280 -6.48 -9.67 2.78
C HIS A 280 -7.70 -9.63 3.71
N ARG A 281 -8.28 -10.79 3.99
CA ARG A 281 -9.43 -10.98 4.87
C ARG A 281 -9.03 -10.77 6.32
N THR A 282 -9.88 -10.12 7.08
CA THR A 282 -9.64 -9.87 8.50
C THR A 282 -9.75 -11.15 9.35
N HIS A 283 -10.70 -12.00 9.00
CA HIS A 283 -11.03 -13.22 9.74
C HIS A 283 -10.62 -14.46 8.94
N ALA A 284 -9.44 -15.00 9.21
CA ALA A 284 -9.00 -16.31 8.75
C ALA A 284 -8.18 -16.99 9.85
N ALA A 285 -8.24 -18.32 9.94
CA ALA A 285 -7.51 -19.08 10.96
C ALA A 285 -5.99 -18.98 10.82
N GLU A 286 -5.51 -18.78 9.58
CA GLU A 286 -4.09 -18.70 9.23
C GLU A 286 -3.88 -17.58 8.21
N TYR A 287 -2.70 -16.95 8.25
CA TYR A 287 -2.37 -15.85 7.35
C TYR A 287 -2.51 -16.23 5.86
N ALA A 288 -2.03 -17.41 5.47
CA ALA A 288 -2.11 -17.90 4.09
C ALA A 288 -3.56 -18.10 3.59
N LYS A 289 -4.51 -18.28 4.51
CA LYS A 289 -5.96 -18.43 4.21
C LYS A 289 -6.69 -17.08 4.15
N GLY A 290 -6.00 -15.99 4.52
CA GLY A 290 -6.53 -14.64 4.45
C GLY A 290 -6.49 -14.02 3.05
N HIS A 291 -5.75 -14.60 2.10
CA HIS A 291 -5.68 -14.07 0.73
C HIS A 291 -7.00 -14.30 -0.02
N GLY A 292 -7.53 -13.26 -0.67
CA GLY A 292 -8.87 -13.21 -1.31
C GLY A 292 -9.48 -14.55 -1.75
N GLN A 293 -10.66 -14.86 -1.22
CA GLN A 293 -11.36 -16.13 -1.44
C GLN A 293 -12.71 -15.90 -2.13
N ALA A 294 -13.75 -15.59 -1.36
CA ALA A 294 -15.12 -15.50 -1.85
C ALA A 294 -15.50 -14.06 -2.22
N PRO A 295 -16.29 -13.85 -3.30
CA PRO A 295 -16.87 -12.55 -3.60
C PRO A 295 -17.59 -11.94 -2.38
N GLY A 296 -17.31 -10.67 -2.09
CA GLY A 296 -17.92 -9.96 -0.97
C GLY A 296 -17.30 -10.25 0.41
N ASP A 297 -16.24 -11.06 0.47
CA ASP A 297 -15.47 -11.23 1.71
C ASP A 297 -14.99 -9.87 2.23
N ARG A 298 -15.12 -9.64 3.54
CA ARG A 298 -14.69 -8.40 4.19
C ARG A 298 -13.22 -8.47 4.60
N GLY A 299 -12.54 -7.33 4.50
CA GLY A 299 -11.10 -7.27 4.72
C GLY A 299 -10.51 -5.94 4.28
N TYR A 300 -9.29 -6.00 3.78
CA TYR A 300 -8.52 -4.84 3.38
C TYR A 300 -7.93 -4.99 1.99
N TRP A 301 -8.13 -3.98 1.17
CA TRP A 301 -7.28 -3.72 0.01
C TRP A 301 -6.01 -3.05 0.49
N LEU A 302 -4.84 -3.53 0.06
CA LEU A 302 -3.59 -2.88 0.44
C LEU A 302 -2.81 -2.36 -0.76
N LEU A 303 -2.01 -1.33 -0.52
CA LEU A 303 -1.14 -0.64 -1.47
C LEU A 303 0.28 -0.66 -0.90
N TRP A 304 1.26 -1.00 -1.73
CA TRP A 304 2.66 -1.12 -1.34
C TRP A 304 3.53 -0.08 -2.05
N MET A 305 4.32 0.67 -1.29
CA MET A 305 5.45 1.45 -1.81
C MET A 305 6.75 0.81 -1.37
N ALA A 306 7.49 0.25 -2.32
CA ALA A 306 8.82 -0.26 -2.08
C ALA A 306 9.77 0.89 -1.72
N THR A 307 10.58 0.69 -0.69
CA THR A 307 11.57 1.67 -0.21
C THR A 307 12.99 1.26 -0.54
N ASP A 308 13.19 0.08 -1.12
CA ASP A 308 14.49 -0.52 -1.37
C ASP A 308 14.49 -1.31 -2.68
N THR A 309 15.68 -1.69 -3.15
CA THR A 309 15.87 -2.61 -4.28
C THR A 309 16.21 -3.99 -3.75
N PHE A 310 15.39 -5.00 -4.06
CA PHE A 310 15.61 -6.36 -3.59
C PHE A 310 14.90 -7.39 -4.46
N GLU A 311 15.34 -8.64 -4.33
CA GLU A 311 14.70 -9.78 -4.97
C GLU A 311 13.61 -10.38 -4.07
N GLN A 312 12.42 -10.57 -4.63
CA GLN A 312 11.32 -11.30 -4.02
C GLN A 312 11.54 -12.81 -4.08
N ARG A 313 10.77 -13.60 -3.31
CA ARG A 313 10.92 -15.07 -3.29
C ARG A 313 10.66 -15.74 -4.64
N ASP A 314 9.93 -15.07 -5.52
CA ASP A 314 9.62 -15.50 -6.89
C ASP A 314 10.70 -15.09 -7.91
N GLY A 315 11.80 -14.47 -7.47
CA GLY A 315 12.89 -13.97 -8.31
C GLY A 315 12.62 -12.59 -8.92
N ARG A 316 11.45 -11.98 -8.68
CA ARG A 316 11.12 -10.66 -9.20
C ARG A 316 11.99 -9.60 -8.52
N GLN A 317 12.59 -8.73 -9.34
CA GLN A 317 13.32 -7.57 -8.85
C GLN A 317 12.34 -6.45 -8.52
N VAL A 318 12.35 -6.01 -7.27
CA VAL A 318 11.59 -4.85 -6.79
C VAL A 318 12.52 -3.66 -6.76
N ILE A 319 12.01 -2.50 -7.20
CA ILE A 319 12.69 -1.21 -7.12
C ILE A 319 11.80 -0.21 -6.38
N PRO A 320 12.35 0.89 -5.83
CA PRO A 320 11.56 1.89 -5.11
C PRO A 320 10.41 2.47 -5.94
N GLY A 321 9.20 2.47 -5.37
CA GLY A 321 7.98 2.89 -6.08
C GLY A 321 6.74 2.08 -5.71
N VAL A 322 5.63 2.35 -6.39
CA VAL A 322 4.36 1.62 -6.20
C VAL A 322 4.50 0.21 -6.76
N ASP A 323 4.43 -0.82 -5.90
CA ASP A 323 4.51 -2.23 -6.28
C ASP A 323 3.12 -2.81 -6.57
N ARG A 324 2.74 -2.78 -7.85
CA ARG A 324 1.45 -3.30 -8.36
C ARG A 324 1.44 -4.81 -8.58
N GLU A 325 2.56 -5.48 -8.32
CA GLU A 325 2.73 -6.91 -8.52
C GLU A 325 2.94 -7.65 -7.18
N PHE A 326 2.75 -6.96 -6.06
CA PHE A 326 2.86 -7.58 -4.75
C PHE A 326 1.73 -8.60 -4.53
N SER A 327 2.07 -9.89 -4.59
CA SER A 327 1.21 -11.02 -4.24
C SER A 327 -0.25 -10.87 -4.73
N PRO A 328 -0.49 -10.62 -6.03
CA PRO A 328 -1.77 -10.14 -6.49
C PRO A 328 -2.94 -11.08 -6.16
N THR A 329 -4.08 -10.52 -5.76
CA THR A 329 -5.35 -11.25 -5.61
C THR A 329 -6.39 -10.63 -6.55
N PRO A 330 -6.50 -11.13 -7.78
CA PRO A 330 -7.46 -10.59 -8.75
C PRO A 330 -8.89 -10.68 -8.19
N PRO A 331 -9.60 -9.54 -8.03
CA PRO A 331 -10.96 -9.58 -7.50
C PRO A 331 -11.94 -10.18 -8.50
N PRO A 332 -12.98 -10.91 -8.02
CA PRO A 332 -14.08 -11.36 -8.85
C PRO A 332 -14.99 -10.18 -9.24
N ASP A 333 -15.79 -10.40 -10.30
CA ASP A 333 -16.89 -9.51 -10.62
C ASP A 333 -18.02 -9.70 -9.59
N CYS A 334 -18.28 -8.61 -8.88
CA CYS A 334 -19.42 -8.27 -8.05
C CYS A 334 -19.49 -6.73 -8.06
#